data_AF-A0A1V9F8X6-F1
#
_entry.id   AF-A0A1V9F8X6-F1
#
_cell.length_a   1.000
_cell.length_b   1.000
_cell.length_c   1.000
_cell.angle_alpha   90.00
_cell.angle_beta   90.00
_cell.angle_gamma   90.00
#
_symmetry.space_group_name_H-M   'P 1'
#
loop_
_entity.id
_entity.type
_entity.pdbx_description
1 polymer ?
#
loop_
_entity_poly.entity_id
_entity_poly.type
_entity_poly.pdbx_seq_one_letter_code
_entity_poly.pdbx_strand_id
1 'polypeptide(L)'
;MKQLLYENAKDFSPRKVSAELAVRILNRNGIQVNKENAQIILDFLYRIAQTFKTQHKDNSCKPEPIKEIEPLESAFLLGPMY
;
A
#
# COMPACT_ATOMS: atom_id res chain seq x y z
N MET A 1 25.83 -26.36 -11.59
CA MET A 1 24.83 -25.27 -11.45
C MET A 1 24.43 -25.20 -9.98
N LYS A 2 24.65 -24.07 -9.31
CA LYS A 2 24.34 -23.92 -7.88
C LYS A 2 22.82 -23.77 -7.73
N GLN A 3 22.20 -24.76 -7.08
CA GLN A 3 20.84 -24.65 -6.56
C GLN A 3 20.82 -23.50 -5.55
N LEU A 4 20.12 -22.41 -5.88
CA LEU A 4 19.78 -21.37 -4.92
C LEU A 4 18.70 -21.93 -4.00
N LEU A 5 19.15 -22.69 -3.02
CA LEU A 5 18.35 -23.19 -1.91
C LEU A 5 17.73 -21.99 -1.19
N TYR A 6 16.42 -21.83 -1.38
CA TYR A 6 15.55 -20.87 -0.70
C TYR A 6 15.33 -21.33 0.76
N GLU A 7 16.42 -21.42 1.53
CA GLU A 7 16.45 -22.00 2.89
C GLU A 7 15.95 -21.05 3.98
N ASN A 8 15.08 -20.09 3.63
CA ASN A 8 14.47 -19.19 4.61
C ASN A 8 13.05 -18.82 4.22
N ALA A 9 12.23 -19.81 3.84
CA ALA A 9 10.78 -19.66 3.81
C ALA A 9 10.25 -19.61 5.25
N LYS A 10 10.62 -18.56 6.00
CA LYS A 10 9.97 -18.20 7.26
C LYS A 10 8.49 -18.10 6.93
N ASP A 11 7.68 -19.00 7.48
CA ASP A 11 6.28 -19.19 7.10
C ASP A 11 5.60 -17.82 6.99
N PHE A 12 5.34 -17.41 5.74
CA PHE A 12 4.62 -16.19 5.48
C PHE A 12 3.26 -16.37 6.12
N SER A 13 2.95 -15.52 7.12
CA SER A 13 1.64 -15.27 7.74
C SER A 13 0.48 -15.94 6.99
N PRO A 14 -0.49 -16.60 7.65
CA PRO A 14 -1.49 -17.45 7.01
C PRO A 14 -2.02 -16.80 5.74
N ARG A 15 -1.49 -17.26 4.59
CA ARG A 15 -1.78 -16.64 3.30
C ARG A 15 -3.28 -16.78 3.08
N LYS A 16 -3.96 -15.67 2.88
CA LYS A 16 -5.40 -15.67 2.58
C LYS A 16 -5.71 -16.23 1.19
N VAL A 17 -4.71 -16.32 0.32
CA VAL A 17 -4.83 -16.76 -1.07
C VAL A 17 -3.82 -17.88 -1.32
N SER A 18 -4.27 -19.01 -1.86
CA SER A 18 -3.38 -20.09 -2.31
C SER A 18 -2.77 -19.81 -3.67
N ALA A 19 -1.65 -20.46 -4.00
CA ALA A 19 -1.01 -20.30 -5.31
C ALA A 19 -1.96 -20.74 -6.46
N GLU A 20 -2.76 -21.79 -6.26
CA GLU A 20 -3.76 -22.26 -7.22
C GLU A 20 -4.87 -21.24 -7.46
N LEU A 21 -5.27 -20.50 -6.41
CA LEU A 21 -6.22 -19.41 -6.55
C LEU A 21 -5.58 -18.23 -7.29
N ALA A 22 -4.32 -17.90 -7.01
CA ALA A 22 -3.58 -16.86 -7.72
C ALA A 22 -3.45 -17.17 -9.22
N VAL A 23 -3.10 -18.41 -9.60
CA VAL A 23 -3.06 -18.86 -11.00
C VAL A 23 -4.42 -18.63 -11.68
N ARG A 24 -5.52 -19.06 -11.04
CA ARG A 24 -6.88 -18.89 -11.61
C ARG A 24 -7.24 -17.42 -11.81
N ILE A 25 -6.92 -16.56 -10.85
CA ILE A 25 -7.19 -15.12 -10.94
C ILE A 25 -6.36 -14.50 -12.08
N LEU A 26 -5.06 -14.77 -12.13
CA LEU A 26 -4.16 -14.22 -13.15
C LEU A 26 -4.59 -14.67 -14.56
N ASN A 27 -4.90 -15.95 -14.73
CA ASN A 27 -5.37 -16.50 -16.00
C ASN A 27 -6.70 -15.87 -16.46
N ARG A 28 -7.63 -15.62 -15.54
CA ARG A 28 -8.90 -14.92 -15.86
C ARG A 28 -8.69 -13.50 -16.37
N ASN A 29 -7.56 -12.87 -16.04
CA ASN A 29 -7.18 -11.55 -16.49
C ASN A 29 -6.22 -11.59 -17.70
N GLY A 30 -6.09 -12.74 -18.37
CA GLY A 30 -5.22 -12.90 -19.53
C GLY A 30 -3.72 -13.01 -19.20
N ILE A 31 -3.36 -13.11 -17.92
CA ILE A 31 -1.98 -13.27 -17.47
C ILE A 31 -1.71 -14.75 -17.24
N GLN A 32 -1.16 -15.42 -18.25
CA GLN A 32 -0.91 -16.85 -18.21
C GLN A 32 0.34 -17.16 -17.38
N VAL A 33 0.17 -17.87 -16.27
CA VAL A 33 1.28 -18.22 -15.35
C VAL A 33 1.20 -19.67 -14.88
N ASN A 34 2.35 -20.26 -14.61
CA ASN A 34 2.44 -21.52 -13.87
C ASN A 34 2.40 -21.27 -12.36
N LYS A 35 2.39 -22.35 -11.58
CA LYS A 35 2.27 -22.30 -10.12
C LYS A 35 3.47 -21.59 -9.49
N GLU A 36 4.68 -21.83 -10.00
CA GLU A 36 5.92 -21.26 -9.50
C GLU A 36 5.92 -19.73 -9.65
N ASN A 37 5.57 -19.23 -10.83
CA ASN A 37 5.49 -17.79 -11.09
C ASN A 37 4.37 -17.13 -10.27
N ALA A 38 3.22 -17.78 -10.14
CA ALA A 38 2.14 -17.28 -9.30
C ALA A 38 2.56 -17.16 -7.83
N GLN A 39 3.40 -18.09 -7.35
CA GLN A 39 3.94 -18.06 -5.98
C GLN A 39 4.90 -16.88 -5.79
N ILE A 40 5.80 -16.63 -6.75
CA ILE A 40 6.71 -15.46 -6.73
C ILE A 40 5.93 -14.14 -6.72
N ILE A 41 4.93 -14.01 -7.59
CA ILE A 41 4.07 -12.82 -7.66
C ILE A 41 3.37 -12.60 -6.32
N LEU A 42 2.79 -13.66 -5.76
CA LEU A 42 2.07 -13.60 -4.51
C LEU A 42 3.00 -13.19 -3.34
N ASP A 43 4.22 -13.74 -3.29
CA ASP A 43 5.24 -13.39 -2.30
C ASP A 43 5.63 -11.90 -2.39
N PHE A 44 5.83 -11.41 -3.60
CA PHE A 44 6.14 -10.01 -3.85
C PHE A 44 5.03 -9.08 -3.36
N LEU A 45 3.77 -9.38 -3.71
CA LEU A 45 2.61 -8.60 -3.28
C LEU A 45 2.44 -8.60 -1.76
N TYR A 46 2.65 -9.74 -1.11
CA TYR A 46 2.60 -9.82 0.36
C TYR A 46 3.71 -9.01 1.02
N ARG A 47 4.91 -8.97 0.44
CA ARG A 47 6.02 -8.13 0.95
C ARG A 47 5.67 -6.65 0.82
N ILE A 48 5.17 -6.22 -0.33
CA ILE A 48 4.72 -4.83 -0.54
C ILE A 48 3.63 -4.47 0.48
N ALA A 49 2.61 -5.31 0.63
CA ALA A 49 1.50 -5.06 1.54
C ALA A 49 1.96 -4.99 3.02
N GLN A 50 2.98 -5.77 3.40
CA GLN A 50 3.58 -5.68 4.72
C GLN A 50 4.26 -4.33 4.94
N THR A 51 5.06 -3.86 3.97
CA THR A 51 5.75 -2.57 4.04
C THR A 51 4.78 -1.40 4.22
N PHE A 52 3.63 -1.41 3.54
CA PHE A 52 2.61 -0.36 3.70
C PHE A 52 1.85 -0.42 5.02
N LYS A 53 1.63 -1.60 5.60
CA LYS A 53 1.01 -1.72 6.93
C LYS A 53 1.87 -1.13 8.04
N THR A 54 3.19 -1.18 7.90
CA THR A 54 4.11 -0.57 8.86
C THR A 54 4.08 0.96 8.80
N GLN A 55 3.93 1.53 7.61
CA GLN A 55 3.88 2.99 7.39
C GLN A 55 2.61 3.65 7.96
N HIS A 56 1.50 2.91 8.08
CA HIS A 56 0.25 3.45 8.64
C HIS A 56 0.21 3.47 10.18
N LYS A 57 1.18 2.88 10.88
CA LYS A 57 1.23 2.92 12.36
C LYS A 57 1.84 4.20 12.92
N ASP A 58 2.56 4.98 12.11
CA ASP A 58 3.24 6.20 12.56
C ASP A 58 2.46 7.49 12.23
N ASN A 59 1.26 7.37 11.68
CA ASN A 59 0.37 8.50 11.41
C ASN A 59 -0.79 8.56 12.42
N SER A 60 -0.49 8.56 13.72
CA SER A 60 -1.36 9.27 14.66
C SER A 60 -1.07 10.77 14.56
N CYS A 61 -1.26 11.34 13.37
CA CYS A 61 -1.36 12.78 13.24
C CYS A 61 -2.73 13.14 13.82
N LYS A 62 -2.75 13.49 15.10
CA LYS A 62 -3.91 14.17 15.68
C LYS A 62 -4.18 15.38 14.80
N PRO A 63 -5.41 15.64 14.34
CA PRO A 63 -5.69 16.89 13.65
C PRO A 63 -5.27 18.02 14.59
N GLU A 64 -4.33 18.85 14.16
CA GLU A 64 -4.01 20.07 14.89
C GLU A 64 -5.28 20.93 14.95
N PRO A 65 -5.61 21.54 16.10
CA PRO A 65 -6.79 22.38 16.21
C PRO A 65 -6.67 23.51 15.19
N ILE A 66 -7.67 23.60 14.32
CA ILE A 66 -7.84 24.68 13.36
C ILE A 66 -7.84 25.98 14.18
N LYS A 67 -6.76 26.76 14.11
CA LYS A 67 -6.78 28.13 14.62
C LYS A 67 -7.77 28.87 13.72
N GLU A 68 -8.83 29.40 14.34
CA GLU A 68 -9.88 30.17 13.67
C GLU A 68 -9.26 31.12 12.66
N ILE A 69 -9.60 30.92 11.38
CA ILE A 69 -9.19 31.82 10.31
C ILE A 69 -10.10 33.03 10.46
N GLU A 70 -9.53 34.16 10.90
CA GLU A 70 -10.16 35.48 10.88
C GLU A 70 -10.85 35.68 9.51
N PRO A 71 -12.15 36.05 9.46
CA PRO A 71 -12.88 36.19 8.22
C PRO A 71 -12.22 37.19 7.28
N LEU A 72 -12.02 36.80 6.02
CA LEU A 72 -11.40 37.59 4.95
C LEU A 72 -12.13 38.91 4.63
N GLU A 73 -13.30 39.15 5.24
CA GLU A 73 -14.14 40.33 5.00
C GLU A 73 -13.58 41.62 5.61
N SER A 74 -12.69 41.52 6.60
CA SER A 74 -12.05 42.70 7.22
C SER A 74 -10.97 43.34 6.33
N ALA A 75 -10.49 42.64 5.29
CA ALA A 75 -9.45 43.16 4.39
C ALA A 75 -9.96 44.11 3.30
N PHE A 76 -11.28 44.19 3.06
CA PHE A 76 -11.85 44.98 1.96
C PHE A 76 -12.28 46.41 2.33
N LEU A 77 -12.09 46.88 3.58
CA LEU A 77 -12.58 48.19 4.03
C LEU A 77 -11.60 49.37 3.89
N LEU A 78 -10.43 49.20 3.28
CA LEU A 78 -9.56 50.33 2.93
C LEU A 78 -9.57 50.52 1.41
N GLY A 79 -10.66 51.10 0.91
CA GLY A 79 -10.73 51.62 -0.46
C GLY A 79 -9.71 52.75 -0.68
N PRO A 80 -9.36 53.05 -1.95
CA PRO A 80 -8.34 54.06 -2.24
C PRO A 80 -8.82 55.45 -1.79
N MET A 81 -8.03 56.11 -0.95
CA MET A 81 -8.16 57.55 -0.73
C MET A 81 -7.87 58.25 -2.07
N TYR A 82 -8.86 58.99 -2.57
CA TYR A 82 -8.72 59.91 -3.71
C TYR A 82 -7.63 60.96 -3.45
#